data_AF-A0A259NL81-F1
#
_entry.id   AF-A0A259NL81-F1
#
_cell.length_a   1.000
_cell.length_b   1.000
_cell.length_c   1.000
_cell.angle_alpha   90.00
_cell.angle_beta   90.00
_cell.angle_gamma   90.00
#
_symmetry.space_group_name_H-M   'P 1'
#
loop_
_entity.id
_entity.type
_entity.pdbx_description
1 polymer ?
#
loop_
_entity_poly.entity_id
_entity_poly.type
_entity_poly.pdbx_seq_one_letter_code
_entity_poly.pdbx_strand_id
1 'polypeptide(L)'
;TVLDSMNPLRKKSSETVLECAVAYLPINNGQVSIANSVGMETDRLNVVLAGSINLKNEAVNLTIDPKEKSGLTTGLDLAGLVKVGGTLSNPKAMINQAGVVNSAVSIGLGFLTGGASLLAENARSLTSKGHPCRDALHPWSDIYPGAN
;
A
#
# COMPACT_ATOMS: atom_id res chain seq x y z
N THR A 1 -11.83 11.98 29.96
CA THR A 1 -13.30 12.03 29.81
C THR A 1 -13.75 11.03 28.74
N VAL A 2 -15.04 10.67 28.63
CA VAL A 2 -15.54 9.80 27.52
C VAL A 2 -15.22 10.38 26.12
N LEU A 3 -14.99 11.70 26.02
CA LEU A 3 -14.48 12.33 24.79
C LEU A 3 -13.00 12.01 24.49
N ASP A 4 -12.18 11.65 25.47
CA ASP A 4 -10.77 11.27 25.25
C ASP A 4 -10.60 9.88 24.64
N SER A 5 -11.62 9.01 24.72
CA SER A 5 -11.59 7.67 24.11
C SER A 5 -11.99 7.66 22.63
N MET A 6 -12.44 8.81 22.10
CA MET A 6 -12.81 8.97 20.69
C MET A 6 -11.72 9.69 19.87
N ASN A 7 -10.50 9.80 20.41
CA ASN A 7 -9.36 10.32 19.68
C ASN A 7 -8.48 9.17 19.17
N PRO A 8 -8.70 8.67 17.93
CA PRO A 8 -7.93 7.55 17.35
C PRO A 8 -6.43 7.89 17.15
N LEU A 9 -6.02 9.14 17.41
CA LEU A 9 -4.63 9.60 17.28
C LEU A 9 -3.85 9.55 18.61
N ARG A 10 -4.46 9.15 19.74
CA ARG A 10 -3.84 9.18 21.08
C ARG A 10 -2.92 8.01 21.43
N LYS A 11 -2.67 7.08 20.50
CA LYS A 11 -1.55 6.13 20.57
C LYS A 11 -0.73 6.13 19.27
N LYS A 12 -0.20 7.31 18.92
CA LYS A 12 1.01 7.35 18.09
C LYS A 12 2.14 6.80 18.96
N SER A 13 2.56 5.56 18.70
CA SER A 13 3.98 5.27 18.84
C SER A 13 4.68 6.35 18.01
N SER A 14 5.54 7.17 18.62
CA SER A 14 6.30 8.19 17.90
C SER A 14 7.27 7.58 16.88
N GLU A 15 7.37 6.25 16.89
CA GLU A 15 8.30 5.46 16.11
C GLU A 15 7.50 4.33 15.46
N THR A 16 7.56 4.27 14.13
CA THR A 16 7.15 3.10 13.35
C THR A 16 8.44 2.36 13.03
N VAL A 17 8.55 1.10 13.46
CA VAL A 17 9.76 0.32 13.21
C VAL A 17 9.66 -0.26 11.81
N LEU A 18 10.59 0.13 10.93
CA LEU A 18 10.76 -0.51 9.63
C LEU A 18 11.44 -1.86 9.84
N GLU A 19 10.72 -2.94 9.59
CA GLU A 19 11.25 -4.31 9.69
C GLU A 19 11.93 -4.73 8.38
N CYS A 20 11.35 -4.31 7.26
CA CYS A 20 11.87 -4.63 5.94
C CYS A 20 11.41 -3.64 4.88
N ALA A 21 12.27 -3.39 3.89
CA ALA A 21 11.92 -2.74 2.63
C ALA A 21 12.66 -3.42 1.47
N VAL A 22 11.93 -3.81 0.44
CA VAL A 22 12.46 -4.44 -0.78
C VAL A 22 11.91 -3.69 -1.98
N ALA A 23 12.78 -3.35 -2.93
CA ALA A 23 12.40 -2.74 -4.19
C ALA A 23 13.15 -3.41 -5.34
N TYR A 24 12.42 -4.16 -6.15
CA TYR A 24 12.86 -4.67 -7.44
C TYR A 24 12.22 -3.84 -8.55
N LEU A 25 13.07 -3.12 -9.30
CA LEU A 25 12.65 -2.15 -10.30
C LEU A 25 13.28 -2.51 -11.67
N PRO A 26 12.73 -3.50 -12.38
CA PRO A 26 13.23 -3.85 -13.70
C PRO A 26 12.98 -2.69 -14.67
N ILE A 27 14.05 -2.22 -15.31
CA ILE A 27 13.98 -1.12 -16.29
C ILE A 27 13.95 -1.73 -17.69
N ASN A 28 12.88 -1.47 -18.44
CA ASN A 28 12.78 -1.82 -19.85
C ASN A 28 12.55 -0.57 -20.69
N ASN A 29 13.49 -0.20 -21.55
CA ASN A 29 13.37 0.95 -22.46
C ASN A 29 12.95 2.25 -21.73
N GLY A 30 13.55 2.51 -20.57
CA GLY A 30 13.24 3.66 -19.73
C GLY A 30 11.89 3.60 -19.02
N GLN A 31 11.20 2.46 -19.02
CA GLN A 31 9.96 2.24 -18.28
C GLN A 31 10.21 1.26 -17.12
N VAL A 32 9.67 1.58 -15.96
CA VAL A 32 9.60 0.70 -14.80
C VAL A 32 8.13 0.41 -14.53
N SER A 33 7.76 -0.86 -14.54
CA SER A 33 6.43 -1.32 -14.12
C SER A 33 6.56 -1.94 -12.74
N ILE A 34 5.76 -1.46 -11.79
CA ILE A 34 5.75 -1.92 -10.42
C ILE A 34 4.44 -2.66 -10.18
N ALA A 35 4.54 -3.98 -9.99
CA ALA A 35 3.42 -4.84 -9.67
C ALA A 35 3.92 -5.93 -8.70
N ASN A 36 3.64 -5.75 -7.40
CA ASN A 36 4.17 -6.61 -6.33
C ASN A 36 5.71 -6.70 -6.27
N SER A 37 6.42 -5.77 -6.91
CA SER A 37 7.89 -5.75 -6.95
C SER A 37 8.50 -4.74 -5.97
N VAL A 38 7.67 -4.00 -5.24
CA VAL A 38 8.10 -3.13 -4.14
C VAL A 38 7.21 -3.36 -2.94
N GLY A 39 7.83 -3.71 -1.83
CA GLY A 39 7.18 -4.07 -0.59
C GLY A 39 7.90 -3.49 0.63
N MET A 40 7.13 -3.13 1.65
CA MET A 40 7.64 -2.64 2.92
C MET A 40 6.83 -3.23 4.07
N GLU A 41 7.52 -3.62 5.13
CA GLU A 41 6.92 -4.18 6.34
C GLU A 41 7.38 -3.36 7.54
N THR A 42 6.42 -2.97 8.38
CA THR A 42 6.65 -2.29 9.65
C THR A 42 6.03 -3.06 10.80
N ASP A 43 6.25 -2.62 12.04
CA ASP A 43 5.60 -3.18 13.23
C ASP A 43 4.06 -3.20 13.16
N ARG A 44 3.44 -2.37 12.29
CA ARG A 44 1.97 -2.27 12.15
C ARG A 44 1.45 -2.52 10.74
N LEU A 45 2.21 -2.15 9.71
CA LEU A 45 1.72 -2.09 8.34
C LEU A 45 2.53 -3.01 7.42
N ASN A 46 1.81 -3.64 6.51
CA ASN A 46 2.36 -4.17 5.27
C ASN A 46 2.01 -3.18 4.16
N VAL A 47 2.98 -2.75 3.37
CA VAL A 47 2.78 -1.76 2.30
C VAL A 47 3.27 -2.33 0.98
N VAL A 48 2.43 -2.24 -0.05
CA VAL A 48 2.78 -2.57 -1.43
C VAL A 48 2.67 -1.31 -2.28
N LEU A 49 3.60 -1.12 -3.22
CA LEU A 49 3.47 -0.10 -4.26
C LEU A 49 3.06 -0.75 -5.58
N ALA A 50 2.24 -0.04 -6.35
CA ALA A 50 1.85 -0.45 -7.70
C ALA A 50 1.83 0.74 -8.65
N GLY A 51 2.16 0.54 -9.91
CA GLY A 51 2.09 1.59 -10.93
C GLY A 51 3.29 1.60 -11.86
N SER A 52 3.74 2.80 -12.24
CA SER A 52 4.86 2.93 -13.17
C SER A 52 5.70 4.18 -12.95
N ILE A 53 6.93 4.10 -13.46
CA ILE A 53 7.85 5.23 -13.59
C ILE A 53 8.35 5.25 -15.03
N ASN A 54 8.30 6.42 -15.67
CA ASN A 54 8.87 6.65 -16.98
C ASN A 54 10.13 7.51 -16.84
N LEU A 55 11.29 6.89 -17.02
CA LEU A 55 12.61 7.51 -16.89
C LEU A 55 12.94 8.45 -18.07
N LYS A 56 12.21 8.36 -19.20
CA LYS A 56 12.46 9.23 -20.36
C LYS A 56 11.93 10.65 -20.14
N ASN A 57 10.86 10.79 -19.37
CA ASN A 57 10.22 12.07 -19.06
C ASN A 57 10.08 12.31 -17.55
N GLU A 58 10.76 11.49 -16.74
CA GLU A 58 10.72 11.47 -15.28
C GLU A 58 9.34 11.23 -14.65
N ALA A 59 8.29 10.88 -15.40
CA ALA A 59 6.94 10.79 -14.86
C ALA A 59 6.82 9.64 -13.85
N VAL A 60 6.23 9.95 -12.69
CA VAL A 60 5.94 9.01 -11.61
C VAL A 60 4.43 8.85 -11.50
N ASN A 61 3.94 7.62 -11.35
CA ASN A 61 2.55 7.33 -11.02
C ASN A 61 2.48 6.03 -10.22
N LEU A 62 2.60 6.14 -8.89
CA LEU A 62 2.65 5.02 -7.97
C LEU A 62 1.52 5.10 -6.95
N THR A 63 0.70 4.08 -6.85
CA THR A 63 -0.31 3.92 -5.80
C THR A 63 0.33 3.26 -4.57
N ILE A 64 -0.05 3.73 -3.38
CA ILE A 64 0.38 3.15 -2.10
C ILE A 64 -0.78 2.33 -1.53
N ASP A 65 -0.55 1.05 -1.25
CA ASP A 65 -1.52 0.14 -0.65
C ASP A 65 -1.04 -0.32 0.74
N PRO A 66 -1.35 0.45 1.81
CA PRO A 66 -1.05 0.05 3.18
C PRO A 66 -2.16 -0.86 3.75
N LYS A 67 -1.74 -1.95 4.39
CA LYS A 67 -2.62 -2.90 5.09
C LYS A 67 -2.16 -3.10 6.52
N GLU A 68 -3.09 -2.97 7.46
CA GLU A 68 -2.84 -3.26 8.88
C GLU A 68 -2.56 -4.75 9.08
N LYS A 69 -1.44 -5.09 9.71
CA LYS A 69 -1.07 -6.48 10.03
C LYS A 69 -2.08 -7.17 10.94
N SER A 70 -2.80 -6.39 11.74
CA SER A 70 -3.90 -6.89 12.58
C SER A 70 -5.10 -7.38 11.77
N GLY A 71 -5.21 -7.03 10.48
CA GLY A 71 -6.36 -7.29 9.62
C GLY A 71 -7.63 -6.52 10.02
N LEU A 72 -7.60 -5.76 11.11
CA LEU A 72 -8.75 -5.00 11.58
C LEU A 72 -8.70 -3.59 10.96
N THR A 73 -9.61 -3.32 10.04
CA THR A 73 -9.82 -1.96 9.55
C THR A 73 -10.83 -1.25 10.46
N THR A 74 -10.64 0.04 10.73
CA THR A 74 -11.59 0.85 11.52
C THR A 74 -12.83 1.24 10.70
N GLY A 75 -13.24 0.42 9.73
CA GLY A 75 -14.29 0.73 8.75
C GLY A 75 -13.85 1.67 7.63
N LEU A 76 -12.54 1.95 7.53
CA LEU A 76 -11.94 2.73 6.44
C LEU A 76 -10.79 1.93 5.85
N ASP A 77 -10.92 1.53 4.59
CA ASP A 77 -9.84 0.95 3.82
C ASP A 77 -8.95 2.07 3.27
N LEU A 78 -7.68 2.08 3.71
CA LEU A 78 -6.67 3.04 3.27
C LEU A 78 -5.97 2.59 1.98
N ALA A 79 -6.21 1.35 1.55
CA ALA A 79 -5.63 0.76 0.36
C ALA A 79 -5.88 1.64 -0.87
N GLY A 80 -4.79 2.12 -1.46
CA GLY A 80 -4.83 2.83 -2.72
C GLY A 80 -5.51 4.19 -2.70
N LEU A 81 -5.76 4.79 -1.53
CA LEU A 81 -6.31 6.16 -1.44
C LEU A 81 -5.32 7.24 -1.85
N VAL A 82 -4.03 6.97 -1.67
CA VAL A 82 -2.94 7.89 -1.95
C VAL A 82 -2.10 7.34 -3.10
N LYS A 83 -1.65 8.25 -3.97
CA LYS A 83 -0.64 7.97 -4.97
C LYS A 83 0.47 9.01 -4.95
N VAL A 84 1.67 8.60 -5.32
CA VAL A 84 2.80 9.46 -5.64
C VAL A 84 2.75 9.75 -7.14
N GLY A 85 2.73 11.01 -7.52
CA GLY A 85 2.85 11.43 -8.91
C GLY A 85 3.83 12.57 -9.13
N GLY A 86 3.74 13.23 -10.28
CA GLY A 86 4.67 14.29 -10.67
C GLY A 86 5.87 13.73 -11.41
N THR A 87 7.05 14.29 -11.14
CA THR A 87 8.32 13.83 -11.71
C THR A 87 9.24 13.23 -10.64
N LEU A 88 10.25 12.48 -11.04
CA LEU A 88 11.28 11.97 -10.12
C LEU A 88 11.98 13.11 -9.35
N SER A 89 12.21 14.24 -10.01
CA SER A 89 12.83 15.43 -9.41
C SER A 89 11.87 16.21 -8.49
N ASN A 90 10.55 16.04 -8.63
CA ASN A 90 9.54 16.73 -7.84
C ASN A 90 8.33 15.81 -7.57
N PRO A 91 8.50 14.75 -6.76
CA PRO A 91 7.44 13.82 -6.47
C PRO A 91 6.41 14.48 -5.56
N LYS A 92 5.13 14.19 -5.79
CA LYS A 92 4.01 14.74 -5.03
C LYS A 92 3.09 13.64 -4.53
N ALA A 93 2.74 13.67 -3.26
CA ALA A 93 1.62 12.89 -2.75
C ALA A 93 0.31 13.51 -3.25
N MET A 94 -0.57 12.68 -3.80
CA MET A 94 -1.83 13.09 -4.41
C MET A 94 -2.93 12.11 -4.00
N ILE A 95 -4.17 12.58 -4.09
CA ILE A 95 -5.35 11.73 -3.90
C ILE A 95 -5.50 10.82 -5.12
N ASN A 96 -5.65 9.52 -4.90
CA ASN A 96 -6.07 8.60 -5.93
C ASN A 96 -7.60 8.58 -5.99
N GLN A 97 -8.17 9.34 -6.94
CA GLN A 97 -9.61 9.45 -7.11
C GLN A 97 -10.29 8.08 -7.28
N ALA A 98 -9.67 7.16 -8.01
CA ALA A 98 -10.21 5.80 -8.18
C ALA A 98 -10.28 5.04 -6.85
N GLY A 99 -9.23 5.16 -6.02
CA GLY A 99 -9.21 4.59 -4.67
C GLY A 99 -10.33 5.18 -3.80
N VAL A 100 -10.47 6.51 -3.79
CA VAL A 100 -11.51 7.20 -3.01
C VAL A 100 -12.92 6.78 -3.44
N VAL A 101 -13.18 6.68 -4.74
CA VAL A 101 -14.47 6.24 -5.26
C VAL A 101 -14.77 4.81 -4.83
N ASN A 102 -13.79 3.90 -4.94
CA ASN A 102 -13.97 2.52 -4.50
C ASN A 102 -14.28 2.43 -3.00
N SER A 103 -13.55 3.15 -2.15
CA SER A 103 -13.83 3.18 -0.71
C SER A 103 -15.22 3.72 -0.39
N ALA A 104 -15.67 4.77 -1.11
CA ALA A 104 -17.02 5.31 -0.94
C ALA A 104 -18.12 4.29 -1.33
N VAL A 105 -17.89 3.53 -2.40
CA VAL A 105 -18.80 2.44 -2.82
C VAL A 105 -18.85 1.35 -1.76
N SER A 106 -17.70 0.88 -1.25
CA SER A 106 -17.65 -0.13 -0.17
C SER A 106 -18.41 0.31 1.07
N ILE A 107 -18.24 1.56 1.50
CA ILE A 107 -18.98 2.14 2.63
C ILE A 107 -20.49 2.17 2.34
N GLY A 108 -20.88 2.65 1.15
CA GLY A 108 -22.29 2.68 0.73
C GLY A 108 -22.93 1.30 0.71
N LEU A 109 -22.24 0.30 0.16
CA LEU A 109 -22.67 -1.10 0.21
C LEU A 109 -22.73 -1.63 1.65
N GLY A 110 -21.80 -1.23 2.51
CA GLY A 110 -21.82 -1.51 3.95
C GLY A 110 -23.14 -1.06 4.59
N PHE A 111 -23.59 0.17 4.32
CA PHE A 111 -24.89 0.64 4.80
C PHE A 111 -26.07 -0.14 4.22
N LEU A 112 -26.08 -0.38 2.90
CA LEU A 112 -27.18 -1.09 2.23
C LEU A 112 -27.30 -2.55 2.67
N THR A 113 -26.18 -3.18 3.03
CA THR A 113 -26.12 -4.60 3.43
C THR A 113 -26.18 -4.79 4.95
N GLY A 114 -26.45 -3.73 5.73
CA GLY A 114 -26.51 -3.82 7.20
C GLY A 114 -25.15 -4.17 7.84
N GLY A 115 -24.05 -3.77 7.22
CA GLY A 115 -22.68 -4.01 7.67
C GLY A 115 -22.07 -5.32 7.16
N ALA A 116 -22.80 -6.16 6.43
CA ALA A 116 -22.27 -7.44 5.94
C ALA A 116 -21.05 -7.27 5.02
N SER A 117 -21.03 -6.23 4.18
CA SER A 117 -19.88 -5.93 3.31
C SER A 117 -18.62 -5.56 4.10
N LEU A 118 -18.76 -4.78 5.18
CA LEU A 118 -17.65 -4.41 6.06
C LEU A 118 -17.10 -5.62 6.82
N LEU A 119 -17.98 -6.51 7.28
CA LEU A 119 -17.58 -7.78 7.91
C LEU A 119 -16.82 -8.67 6.92
N ALA A 120 -17.28 -8.73 5.66
CA ALA A 120 -16.60 -9.49 4.62
C ALA A 120 -15.20 -8.91 4.29
N GLU A 121 -15.05 -7.59 4.20
CA GLU A 121 -13.75 -6.94 4.00
C GLU A 121 -12.81 -7.19 5.18
N ASN A 122 -13.28 -7.04 6.43
CA ASN A 122 -12.47 -7.37 7.61
C ASN A 122 -12.08 -8.85 7.66
N ALA A 123 -12.99 -9.77 7.35
CA ALA A 123 -12.68 -11.21 7.28
C ALA A 123 -11.62 -11.53 6.20
N ARG A 124 -11.70 -10.87 5.04
CA ARG A 124 -10.66 -10.99 3.99
C ARG A 124 -9.32 -10.42 4.45
N SER A 125 -9.34 -9.27 5.12
CA SER A 125 -8.13 -8.63 5.64
C SER A 125 -7.43 -9.49 6.70
N LEU A 126 -8.20 -10.09 7.62
CA LEU A 126 -7.68 -11.02 8.64
C LEU A 126 -7.07 -12.31 8.06
N THR A 127 -7.58 -12.77 6.91
CA THR A 127 -7.10 -14.00 6.25
C THR A 127 -5.97 -13.72 5.25
N SER A 128 -5.85 -12.50 4.74
CA SER A 128 -4.79 -12.09 3.81
C SER A 128 -3.53 -11.60 4.52
N LYS A 129 -2.77 -12.54 5.11
CA LYS A 129 -1.43 -12.25 5.63
C LYS A 129 -0.42 -12.09 4.50
N GLY A 130 -0.23 -10.85 4.03
CA GLY A 130 0.81 -10.51 3.05
C GLY A 130 2.21 -10.53 3.65
N HIS A 131 3.21 -10.88 2.84
CA HIS A 131 4.63 -10.76 3.17
C HIS A 131 5.30 -9.96 2.04
N PRO A 132 4.94 -8.67 1.89
CA PRO A 132 5.26 -7.89 0.69
C PRO A 132 6.76 -7.81 0.42
N CYS A 133 7.61 -7.86 1.44
CA CYS A 133 9.05 -7.91 1.25
C CYS A 133 9.51 -9.21 0.62
N ARG A 134 9.01 -10.34 1.12
CA ARG A 134 9.34 -11.67 0.58
C ARG A 134 8.82 -11.81 -0.85
N ASP A 135 7.62 -11.30 -1.10
CA ASP A 135 6.97 -11.38 -2.41
C ASP A 135 7.67 -10.49 -3.45
N ALA A 136 8.26 -9.37 -3.02
CA ALA A 136 9.04 -8.47 -3.87
C ALA A 136 10.52 -8.90 -4.04
N LEU A 137 10.98 -9.89 -3.28
CA LEU A 137 12.39 -10.29 -3.26
C LEU A 137 12.72 -11.13 -4.50
N HIS A 138 13.74 -10.68 -5.24
CA HIS A 138 14.33 -11.44 -6.34
C HIS A 138 15.76 -11.85 -5.99
N PRO A 139 16.12 -13.15 -6.08
CA PRO A 139 17.49 -13.62 -5.91
C PRO A 139 18.48 -12.91 -6.84
N TRP A 140 19.71 -12.67 -6.37
CA TRP A 140 20.74 -12.01 -7.18
C TRP A 140 21.04 -12.74 -8.50
N SER A 141 20.97 -14.08 -8.49
CA SER A 141 21.11 -14.93 -9.68
C SER A 141 20.08 -14.63 -10.78
N ASP A 142 18.87 -14.22 -10.38
CA ASP A 142 17.76 -13.94 -11.29
C ASP A 142 17.90 -12.54 -11.90
N ILE A 143 18.63 -11.65 -11.22
CA ILE A 143 18.91 -10.27 -11.64
C ILE A 143 20.16 -10.21 -12.53
N TYR A 144 21.19 -10.99 -12.21
CA TYR A 144 22.45 -11.04 -12.95
C TYR A 144 22.87 -12.50 -13.22
N PRO A 145 22.48 -13.09 -14.36
CA PRO A 145 22.75 -14.51 -14.66
C PRO A 145 24.23 -14.85 -14.84
N GLY A 146 25.14 -13.86 -14.81
CA GLY A 146 26.59 -14.05 -14.87
C GLY A 146 27.31 -14.04 -13.51
N ALA A 147 26.60 -14.13 -12.38
CA ALA A 147 27.17 -13.99 -11.04
C ALA A 147 27.65 -15.31 -10.39
N ASN A 148 27.73 -16.42 -11.14
CA ASN A 148 28.25 -17.71 -10.64
C ASN A 148 29.70 -17.96 -11.06
#